data_AF-A0A1M3F2I1-F1
#
_entry.id   AF-A0A1M3F2I1-F1
#
_cell.length_a   1.000
_cell.length_b   1.000
_cell.length_c   1.000
_cell.angle_alpha   90.00
_cell.angle_beta   90.00
_cell.angle_gamma   90.00
#
_symmetry.space_group_name_H-M   'P 1'
#
loop_
_entity.id
_entity.type
_entity.pdbx_description
1 polymer ?
#
loop_
_entity_poly.entity_id
_entity_poly.type
_entity_poly.pdbx_seq_one_letter_code
_entity_poly.pdbx_strand_id
1 'polypeptide(L)'
;MTHGPVVRSSVRLSWQLTDRHSQLTWAALGGGLAAVALAFWGLPAIDLHGPLHRLGIMDLLCGGTRAAYLTMTGRWTLAWYYNPLGPLAVVAAAVLMLRAGVGLLTRHWLTLRVRLSRRVRRVAVVALAVVVVVLTARQQLLVDVLR
;
A
#
# COMPACT_ATOMS: atom_id res chain seq x y z
N MET A 1 -23.58 28.25 22.45
CA MET A 1 -22.45 27.67 21.68
C MET A 1 -22.16 26.28 22.24
N THR A 2 -22.59 25.21 21.55
CA THR A 2 -22.47 23.83 22.04
C THR A 2 -21.06 23.30 21.77
N HIS A 3 -20.24 23.18 22.82
CA HIS A 3 -18.98 22.43 22.76
C HIS A 3 -19.29 20.94 22.59
N GLY A 4 -19.41 20.50 21.34
CA GLY A 4 -19.46 19.07 21.02
C GLY A 4 -18.22 18.35 21.57
N PRO A 5 -18.33 17.08 21.98
CA PRO A 5 -17.24 16.36 22.65
C PRO A 5 -15.96 16.40 21.81
N VAL A 6 -14.87 16.88 22.40
CA VAL A 6 -13.54 16.90 21.78
C VAL A 6 -13.07 15.46 21.68
N VAL A 7 -13.33 14.83 20.53
CA VAL A 7 -12.80 13.50 20.22
C VAL A 7 -11.27 13.61 20.12
N ARG A 8 -10.56 13.21 21.18
CA ARG A 8 -9.10 13.10 21.17
C ARG A 8 -8.68 11.98 20.23
N SER A 9 -7.62 12.21 19.46
CA SER A 9 -7.04 11.15 18.63
C SER A 9 -6.55 10.03 19.54
N SER A 10 -6.95 8.79 19.26
CA SER A 10 -6.50 7.61 20.01
C SER A 10 -6.26 6.45 19.06
N VAL A 11 -5.19 5.71 19.34
CA VAL A 11 -4.85 4.46 18.68
C VAL A 11 -4.99 3.37 19.73
N ARG A 12 -5.91 2.44 19.54
CA ARG A 12 -6.09 1.30 20.44
C ARG A 12 -5.83 0.01 19.69
N LEU A 13 -4.83 -0.73 20.15
CA LEU A 13 -4.59 -2.10 19.76
C LEU A 13 -5.47 -3.00 20.64
N SER A 14 -6.20 -3.93 20.05
CA SER A 14 -7.02 -4.90 20.79
C SER A 14 -6.96 -6.26 20.11
N TRP A 15 -6.85 -7.32 20.92
CA TRP A 15 -7.03 -8.68 20.47
C TRP A 15 -8.53 -9.01 20.44
N GLN A 16 -9.03 -9.52 19.32
CA GLN A 16 -10.44 -9.88 19.14
C GLN A 16 -10.55 -11.28 18.57
N LEU A 17 -11.62 -12.01 18.89
CA LEU A 17 -11.81 -13.39 18.40
C LEU A 17 -12.16 -13.46 16.90
N THR A 18 -12.61 -12.35 16.31
CA THR A 18 -13.02 -12.28 14.90
C THR A 18 -12.18 -11.27 14.11
N ASP A 19 -11.82 -11.61 12.87
CA ASP A 19 -11.12 -10.69 11.98
C ASP A 19 -12.09 -9.62 11.45
N ARG A 20 -12.05 -8.43 12.05
CA ARG A 20 -12.80 -7.26 11.55
C ARG A 20 -12.25 -6.70 10.24
N HIS A 21 -11.07 -7.14 9.80
CA HIS A 21 -10.36 -6.62 8.63
C HIS A 21 -10.03 -7.72 7.62
N SER A 22 -10.93 -8.71 7.46
CA SER A 22 -10.74 -9.83 6.54
C SER A 22 -10.47 -9.40 5.10
N GLN A 23 -11.03 -8.28 4.65
CA GLN A 23 -10.74 -7.70 3.33
C GLN A 23 -9.26 -7.33 3.16
N LEU A 24 -8.60 -6.79 4.20
CA LEU A 24 -7.17 -6.50 4.17
C LEU A 24 -6.35 -7.78 4.15
N THR A 25 -6.78 -8.80 4.88
CA THR A 25 -6.16 -10.13 4.86
C THR A 25 -6.23 -10.73 3.45
N TRP A 26 -7.39 -10.71 2.79
CA TRP A 26 -7.55 -11.19 1.42
C TRP A 26 -6.74 -10.37 0.40
N ALA A 27 -6.74 -9.04 0.53
CA ALA A 27 -5.93 -8.18 -0.33
C ALA A 27 -4.42 -8.46 -0.18
N ALA A 28 -3.95 -8.65 1.06
CA ALA A 28 -2.56 -8.99 1.34
C ALA A 28 -2.18 -10.38 0.82
N LEU A 29 -3.06 -11.37 0.96
CA LEU A 29 -2.84 -12.71 0.41
C LEU A 29 -2.79 -12.67 -1.12
N GLY A 30 -3.75 -12.01 -1.77
CA GLY A 30 -3.77 -11.87 -3.22
C GLY A 30 -2.55 -11.11 -3.76
N GLY A 31 -2.24 -9.95 -3.17
CA GLY A 31 -1.08 -9.15 -3.54
C GLY A 31 0.25 -9.86 -3.24
N GLY A 32 0.35 -10.57 -2.11
CA GLY A 32 1.53 -11.36 -1.74
C GLY A 32 1.75 -12.52 -2.70
N LEU A 33 0.70 -13.28 -3.04
CA LEU A 33 0.77 -14.34 -4.05
C LEU A 33 1.21 -13.79 -5.41
N ALA A 34 0.67 -12.63 -5.83
CA ALA A 34 1.09 -11.98 -7.06
C ALA A 34 2.57 -11.55 -7.00
N ALA A 35 3.04 -10.99 -5.90
CA ALA A 35 4.45 -10.60 -5.73
C ALA A 35 5.40 -11.82 -5.76
N VAL A 36 5.02 -12.92 -5.11
CA VAL A 36 5.74 -14.20 -5.17
C VAL A 36 5.75 -14.73 -6.61
N ALA A 37 4.61 -14.70 -7.30
CA ALA A 37 4.52 -15.13 -8.69
C ALA A 37 5.48 -14.34 -9.59
N LEU A 38 5.52 -13.01 -9.45
CA LEU A 38 6.46 -12.16 -10.18
C LEU A 38 7.91 -12.53 -9.88
N ALA A 39 8.23 -12.87 -8.63
CA ALA A 39 9.59 -13.24 -8.24
C ALA A 39 10.07 -14.54 -8.91
N PHE A 40 9.16 -15.52 -9.09
CA PHE A 40 9.50 -16.81 -9.70
C PHE A 40 9.40 -16.81 -11.22
N TRP A 41 8.36 -16.19 -11.79
CA TRP A 41 8.08 -16.20 -13.22
C TRP A 41 8.53 -14.94 -13.97
N GLY A 42 9.02 -13.93 -13.25
CA GLY A 42 9.40 -12.65 -13.83
C GLY A 42 8.21 -11.76 -14.13
N LEU A 43 8.46 -10.69 -14.90
CA LEU A 43 7.42 -9.74 -15.29
C LEU A 43 6.59 -10.31 -16.45
N PRO A 44 5.25 -10.19 -16.41
CA PRO A 44 4.42 -10.63 -17.53
C PRO A 44 4.77 -9.83 -18.78
N ALA A 45 4.84 -10.51 -19.92
CA ALA A 45 5.07 -9.89 -21.23
C ALA A 45 3.86 -9.12 -21.78
N ILE A 46 2.79 -9.01 -20.98
CA ILE A 46 1.54 -8.36 -21.33
C ILE A 46 1.64 -6.89 -20.93
N ASP A 47 1.25 -6.00 -21.83
CA ASP A 47 1.13 -4.58 -21.56
C ASP A 47 0.06 -4.33 -20.48
N LEU A 48 0.51 -4.12 -19.24
CA LEU A 48 -0.35 -3.81 -18.09
C LEU A 48 -0.61 -2.30 -17.96
N HIS A 49 -0.13 -1.49 -18.90
CA HIS A 49 -0.32 -0.05 -18.82
C HIS A 49 -1.78 0.34 -19.06
N GLY A 50 -2.26 1.32 -18.28
CA GLY A 50 -3.58 1.90 -18.51
C GLY A 50 -3.66 2.62 -19.86
N PRO A 51 -4.86 2.82 -20.43
CA PRO A 51 -5.04 3.52 -21.71
C PRO A 51 -4.47 4.95 -21.70
N LEU A 52 -4.46 5.60 -20.53
CA LEU A 52 -3.86 6.92 -20.30
C LEU A 52 -2.33 6.92 -20.49
N HIS A 53 -1.67 5.79 -20.23
CA HIS A 53 -0.23 5.64 -20.42
C HIS A 53 0.18 5.81 -21.89
N ARG A 54 -0.68 5.39 -22.83
CA ARG A 54 -0.48 5.56 -24.28
C ARG A 54 -0.56 7.04 -24.70
N LEU A 55 -1.19 7.87 -23.88
CA LEU A 55 -1.26 9.32 -24.05
C LEU A 55 -0.12 10.04 -23.29
N GLY A 56 0.84 9.30 -22.74
CA GLY A 56 1.95 9.84 -21.94
C GLY A 56 1.57 10.20 -20.51
N ILE A 57 0.36 9.89 -20.06
CA ILE A 57 -0.11 10.19 -18.70
C ILE A 57 0.20 8.98 -17.80
N MET A 58 1.21 9.12 -16.95
CA MET A 58 1.56 8.13 -15.94
C MET A 58 0.57 8.11 -14.77
N ASP A 59 0.11 6.93 -14.38
CA ASP A 59 -0.69 6.72 -13.17
C ASP A 59 0.18 6.45 -11.93
N LEU A 60 -0.43 6.56 -10.74
CA LEU A 60 0.25 6.35 -9.44
C LEU A 60 0.96 4.98 -9.32
N LEU A 61 0.46 3.97 -10.03
CA LEU A 61 0.97 2.61 -9.97
C LEU A 61 1.91 2.30 -11.12
N CYS A 62 2.23 3.26 -11.99
CA CYS A 62 3.20 3.11 -13.07
C CYS A 62 4.54 2.62 -12.50
N GLY A 63 5.08 1.56 -13.11
CA GLY A 63 6.28 0.87 -12.61
C GLY A 63 6.07 0.02 -11.34
N GLY A 64 4.85 -0.06 -10.80
CA GLY A 64 4.53 -0.76 -9.55
C GLY A 64 4.82 -2.26 -9.60
N THR A 65 4.45 -2.94 -10.70
CA THR A 65 4.76 -4.36 -10.90
C THR A 65 6.27 -4.63 -10.93
N ARG A 66 7.03 -3.77 -11.64
CA ARG A 66 8.50 -3.84 -11.68
C ARG A 66 9.10 -3.55 -10.31
N ALA A 67 8.59 -2.55 -9.59
CA ALA A 67 9.04 -2.24 -8.25
C ALA A 67 8.76 -3.38 -7.25
N ALA A 68 7.61 -4.05 -7.34
CA ALA A 68 7.29 -5.23 -6.54
C ALA A 68 8.25 -6.40 -6.82
N TYR A 69 8.50 -6.71 -8.10
CA TYR A 69 9.50 -7.71 -8.52
C TYR A 69 10.90 -7.38 -7.98
N LEU A 70 11.35 -6.13 -8.15
CA LEU A 70 12.65 -5.68 -7.65
C LEU A 70 12.74 -5.75 -6.13
N THR A 71 11.64 -5.49 -5.42
CA THR A 71 11.58 -5.66 -3.97
C THR A 71 11.76 -7.11 -3.58
N MET A 72 11.01 -8.02 -4.20
CA MET A 72 11.07 -9.46 -3.91
C MET A 72 12.43 -10.09 -4.24
N THR A 73 13.13 -9.55 -5.24
CA THR A 73 14.48 -9.97 -5.63
C THR A 73 15.61 -9.26 -4.86
N GLY A 74 15.27 -8.46 -3.84
CA GLY A 74 16.24 -7.79 -2.96
C GLY A 74 16.88 -6.52 -3.54
N ARG A 75 16.43 -6.02 -4.69
CA ARG A 75 16.94 -4.81 -5.36
C ARG A 75 16.19 -3.55 -4.90
N TRP A 76 16.21 -3.29 -3.59
CA TRP A 76 15.41 -2.24 -2.94
C TRP A 76 15.62 -0.83 -3.49
N THR A 77 16.87 -0.42 -3.75
CA THR A 77 17.16 0.92 -4.28
C THR A 77 16.52 1.14 -5.65
N LEU A 78 16.59 0.12 -6.51
CA LEU A 78 15.95 0.16 -7.83
C LEU A 78 14.43 0.09 -7.71
N ALA A 79 13.90 -0.71 -6.79
CA ALA A 79 12.47 -0.76 -6.54
C ALA A 79 11.92 0.61 -6.12
N TRP A 80 12.60 1.29 -5.21
CA TRP A 80 12.26 2.65 -4.78
C TRP A 80 12.37 3.66 -5.92
N TYR A 81 13.41 3.53 -6.75
CA TYR A 81 13.60 4.38 -7.92
C TYR A 81 12.47 4.22 -8.94
N TYR A 82 12.04 2.99 -9.23
CA TYR A 82 10.91 2.76 -10.15
C TYR A 82 9.60 3.25 -9.56
N ASN A 83 9.20 2.73 -8.40
CA ASN A 83 7.97 3.19 -7.73
C ASN A 83 8.07 2.93 -6.22
N PRO A 84 8.13 3.98 -5.37
CA PRO A 84 8.22 3.81 -3.92
C PRO A 84 7.00 3.11 -3.32
N LEU A 85 5.83 3.12 -3.98
CA LEU A 85 4.66 2.34 -3.53
C LEU A 85 4.89 0.83 -3.64
N GLY A 86 5.76 0.35 -4.54
CA GLY A 86 6.05 -1.07 -4.71
C GLY A 86 6.64 -1.71 -3.44
N PRO A 87 7.80 -1.25 -2.95
CA PRO A 87 8.38 -1.72 -1.69
C PRO A 87 7.42 -1.60 -0.51
N LEU A 88 6.72 -0.46 -0.41
CA LEU A 88 5.76 -0.21 0.68
C LEU A 88 4.59 -1.21 0.64
N ALA A 89 4.07 -1.53 -0.54
CA ALA A 89 3.00 -2.50 -0.71
C ALA A 89 3.45 -3.92 -0.37
N VAL A 90 4.66 -4.33 -0.78
CA VAL A 90 5.22 -5.65 -0.44
C VAL A 90 5.41 -5.79 1.08
N VAL A 91 5.98 -4.78 1.73
CA VAL A 91 6.13 -4.77 3.20
C VAL A 91 4.77 -4.79 3.90
N ALA A 92 3.81 -3.99 3.43
CA ALA A 92 2.46 -3.99 4.00
C ALA A 92 1.77 -5.34 3.85
N ALA A 93 1.89 -5.99 2.68
CA ALA A 93 1.37 -7.33 2.45
C ALA A 93 2.01 -8.35 3.38
N ALA A 94 3.35 -8.34 3.54
CA ALA A 94 4.06 -9.23 4.45
C ALA A 94 3.60 -9.05 5.91
N VAL A 95 3.47 -7.81 6.39
CA VAL A 95 2.98 -7.51 7.74
C VAL A 95 1.54 -8.00 7.93
N LEU A 96 0.67 -7.82 6.94
CA LEU A 96 -0.72 -8.29 7.00
C LEU A 96 -0.82 -9.81 6.95
N MET A 97 0.04 -10.48 6.18
CA MET A 97 0.15 -11.94 6.17
C MET A 97 0.66 -12.48 7.50
N LEU A 98 1.66 -11.84 8.12
CA LEU A 98 2.12 -12.18 9.47
C LEU A 98 1.00 -11.99 10.50
N ARG A 99 0.27 -10.87 10.45
CA ARG A 99 -0.92 -10.64 11.28
C ARG A 99 -1.94 -11.75 11.10
N ALA A 100 -2.20 -12.17 9.86
CA ALA A 100 -3.13 -13.24 9.57
C ALA A 100 -2.64 -14.60 10.12
N GLY A 101 -1.36 -14.92 9.94
CA GLY A 101 -0.75 -16.12 10.51
C GLY A 101 -0.85 -16.17 12.03
N VAL A 102 -0.53 -15.07 12.72
CA VAL A 102 -0.70 -14.94 14.18
C VAL A 102 -2.18 -15.10 14.57
N GLY A 103 -3.11 -14.47 13.83
CA GLY A 103 -4.55 -14.58 14.08
C GLY A 103 -5.08 -16.00 13.94
N LEU A 104 -4.60 -16.74 12.93
CA LEU A 104 -4.97 -18.14 12.70
C LEU A 104 -4.40 -19.07 13.78
N LEU A 105 -3.12 -18.88 14.16
CA LEU A 105 -2.45 -19.71 15.16
C LEU A 105 -3.00 -19.48 16.58
N THR A 106 -3.22 -18.22 16.96
CA THR A 106 -3.67 -17.87 18.33
C THR A 106 -5.19 -17.85 18.47
N ARG A 107 -5.94 -17.93 17.36
CA ARG A 107 -7.38 -17.63 17.28
C ARG A 107 -7.75 -16.22 17.79
N HIS A 108 -6.77 -15.35 17.96
CA HIS A 108 -6.93 -13.98 18.41
C HIS A 108 -6.37 -13.03 17.35
N TRP A 109 -7.24 -12.22 16.76
CA TRP A 109 -6.93 -11.29 15.70
C TRP A 109 -6.52 -9.94 16.25
N LEU A 110 -5.33 -9.48 15.87
CA LEU A 110 -4.87 -8.14 16.19
C LEU A 110 -5.70 -7.10 15.42
N THR A 111 -6.42 -6.26 16.15
CA THR A 111 -7.28 -5.22 15.57
C THR A 111 -6.81 -3.85 16.01
N LEU A 112 -6.48 -3.00 15.03
CA LEU A 112 -6.09 -1.62 15.25
C LEU A 112 -7.32 -0.71 15.10
N ARG A 113 -7.79 -0.14 16.20
CA ARG A 113 -8.86 0.85 16.18
C ARG A 113 -8.25 2.25 16.26
N VAL A 114 -8.22 2.93 15.12
CA VAL A 114 -7.76 4.32 15.03
C VAL A 114 -8.97 5.24 15.08
N ARG A 115 -9.04 6.08 16.10
CA ARG A 115 -10.01 7.19 16.17
C ARG A 115 -9.24 8.48 16.01
N LEU A 116 -9.36 9.13 14.86
CA LEU A 116 -8.72 10.41 14.59
C LEU A 116 -9.67 11.57 14.94
N SER A 117 -9.16 12.58 15.64
CA SER A 117 -9.87 13.85 15.77
C SER A 117 -10.10 14.50 14.40
N ARG A 118 -11.12 15.36 14.26
CA ARG A 118 -11.41 16.03 12.98
C ARG A 118 -10.21 16.83 12.44
N ARG A 119 -9.44 17.48 13.33
CA ARG A 119 -8.25 18.24 12.96
C ARG A 119 -7.14 17.33 12.43
N VAL A 120 -6.78 16.29 13.18
CA VAL A 120 -5.73 15.34 12.76
C VAL A 120 -6.14 14.61 11.48
N ARG A 121 -7.41 14.22 11.33
CA ARG A 121 -7.92 13.63 10.10
C ARG A 121 -7.77 14.57 8.91
N ARG A 122 -8.11 15.86 9.06
CA ARG A 122 -7.91 16.85 7.99
C ARG A 122 -6.43 16.99 7.62
N VAL A 123 -5.55 17.10 8.61
CA VAL A 123 -4.10 17.18 8.36
C VAL A 123 -3.59 15.93 7.64
N ALA A 124 -4.00 14.73 8.07
CA ALA A 124 -3.61 13.48 7.42
C ALA A 124 -4.12 13.39 5.98
N VAL A 125 -5.35 13.83 5.71
CA VAL A 125 -5.92 13.87 4.34
C VAL A 125 -5.15 14.86 3.46
N VAL A 126 -4.84 16.06 3.98
CA VAL A 126 -4.05 17.05 3.23
C VAL A 126 -2.64 16.53 2.96
N ALA A 127 -1.98 15.94 3.96
CA ALA A 127 -0.66 15.35 3.80
C ALA A 127 -0.67 14.22 2.76
N LEU A 128 -1.68 13.34 2.80
CA LEU A 128 -1.86 12.28 1.81
C LEU A 128 -2.06 12.87 0.40
N ALA A 129 -2.89 13.90 0.26
CA ALA A 129 -3.12 14.57 -1.02
C ALA A 129 -1.82 15.18 -1.56
N VAL A 130 -1.01 15.82 -0.71
CA VAL A 130 0.30 16.35 -1.09
C VAL A 130 1.24 15.23 -1.54
N VAL A 131 1.31 14.12 -0.79
CA VAL A 131 2.14 12.96 -1.17
C VAL A 131 1.70 12.38 -2.52
N VAL A 132 0.40 12.25 -2.76
CA VAL A 132 -0.16 11.81 -4.03
C VAL A 132 0.27 12.75 -5.16
N VAL A 133 0.12 14.06 -4.98
CA VAL A 133 0.52 15.06 -5.99
C VAL A 133 2.03 14.98 -6.29
N VAL A 134 2.86 14.89 -5.26
CA VAL A 134 4.32 14.76 -5.41
C VAL A 134 4.69 13.48 -6.13
N LEU A 135 4.05 12.35 -5.80
CA LEU A 135 4.31 11.08 -6.46
C LEU A 135 3.90 11.12 -7.93
N THR A 136 2.72 11.66 -8.23
CA THR A 136 2.25 11.83 -9.62
C THR A 136 3.22 12.73 -10.39
N ALA A 137 3.62 13.87 -9.83
CA ALA A 137 4.59 14.76 -10.46
C ALA A 137 5.93 14.04 -10.73
N ARG A 138 6.43 13.27 -9.76
CA ARG A 138 7.63 12.44 -9.92
C ARG A 138 7.49 11.44 -11.06
N GLN A 139 6.34 10.78 -11.18
CA GLN A 139 6.11 9.82 -12.26
C GLN A 139 6.02 10.49 -13.64
N GLN A 140 5.42 11.68 -13.73
CA GLN A 140 5.43 12.46 -14.96
C GLN A 140 6.86 12.92 -15.35
N LEU A 141 7.71 13.25 -14.39
CA LEU A 141 9.11 13.61 -14.64
C LEU A 141 9.99 12.41 -15.05
N LEU A 142 9.58 11.19 -14.70
CA LEU A 142 10.32 9.95 -15.01
C LEU A 142 9.74 9.20 -16.22
N VAL A 143 8.88 9.83 -17.02
CA VAL A 143 8.24 9.23 -18.21
C VAL A 143 9.25 8.54 -19.12
N ASP A 144 10.40 9.15 -19.39
CA ASP A 144 11.40 8.60 -20.30
C ASP A 144 12.08 7.32 -19.76
N VAL A 145 12.03 7.11 -18.44
CA VAL A 145 12.57 5.91 -17.76
C VAL A 145 11.49 4.85 -17.53
N LEU A 146 10.23 5.26 -17.59
CA LEU A 146 9.04 4.43 -17.35
C LEU A 146 8.35 3.95 -18.63
N ARG A 147 8.74 4.48 -19.80
CA ARG A 147 8.32 4.00 -21.14
C ARG A 147 8.85 2.62 -21.49
#